data_AF-U2JVE3-F1
#
_entry.id   AF-U2JVE3-F1
#
_cell.length_a   1.000
_cell.length_b   1.000
_cell.length_c   1.000
_cell.angle_alpha   90.00
_cell.angle_beta   90.00
_cell.angle_gamma   90.00
#
_symmetry.space_group_name_H-M   'P 1'
#
loop_
_entity.id
_entity.type
_entity.pdbx_description
1 polymer ?
#
loop_
_entity_poly.entity_id
_entity_poly.type
_entity_poly.pdbx_seq_one_letter_code
_entity_poly.pdbx_strand_id
1 'polypeptide(L)'
;MFYPIIEEFVFRKILAKKMVGHGNTFYVLTSSFCFALVHIVSQGAASLIMIFLLGVLLSVVYLKTGKIIFPIMLHSFSNLIIFLVPKTLSNFSELYLVIYAGIIFVTGMVYLFRLVRKIKKYEGLKVSLKEAMKDILTNKGMLIFFVLTIFTSVLQQILCL
;
A
#
# COMPACT_ATOMS: atom_id res chain seq x y z
N MET A 1 -2.60 -10.64 -6.90
CA MET A 1 -3.57 -9.68 -7.48
C MET A 1 -2.85 -8.66 -8.33
N PHE A 2 -3.28 -8.44 -9.57
CA PHE A 2 -2.75 -7.39 -10.45
C PHE A 2 -3.85 -6.42 -10.86
N TYR A 3 -4.48 -5.77 -9.89
CA TYR A 3 -5.40 -4.67 -10.17
C TYR A 3 -4.97 -3.34 -9.50
N PRO A 4 -3.72 -2.87 -9.72
CA PRO A 4 -3.24 -1.61 -9.13
C PRO A 4 -4.19 -0.43 -9.32
N ILE A 5 -4.90 -0.39 -10.45
CA ILE A 5 -5.87 0.66 -10.75
C ILE A 5 -7.01 0.70 -9.71
N ILE A 6 -7.63 -0.45 -9.44
CA ILE A 6 -8.77 -0.55 -8.51
C ILE A 6 -8.29 -0.30 -7.08
N GLU A 7 -7.17 -0.90 -6.71
CA GLU A 7 -6.57 -0.76 -5.39
C GLU A 7 -6.23 0.70 -5.09
N GLU A 8 -5.48 1.36 -5.98
CA GLU A 8 -5.16 2.77 -5.79
C GLU A 8 -6.42 3.66 -5.84
N PHE A 9 -7.46 3.29 -6.59
CA PHE A 9 -8.72 4.04 -6.55
C PHE A 9 -9.40 3.94 -5.17
N VAL A 10 -9.47 2.75 -4.60
CA VAL A 10 -10.03 2.53 -3.26
C VAL A 10 -9.23 3.29 -2.20
N PHE A 11 -7.90 3.10 -2.16
CA PHE A 11 -7.07 3.66 -1.10
C PHE A 11 -6.73 5.15 -1.31
N ARG A 12 -6.48 5.61 -2.55
CA ARG A 12 -6.05 6.99 -2.84
C ARG A 12 -7.17 7.93 -3.24
N LYS A 13 -8.34 7.44 -3.68
CA LYS A 13 -9.51 8.32 -3.95
C LYS A 13 -10.60 8.14 -2.91
N ILE A 14 -11.12 6.94 -2.73
CA ILE A 14 -12.29 6.73 -1.86
C ILE A 14 -11.91 6.94 -0.38
N LEU A 15 -10.87 6.26 0.10
CA LEU A 15 -10.45 6.37 1.49
C LEU A 15 -9.84 7.75 1.79
N ALA A 16 -8.98 8.25 0.90
CA ALA A 16 -8.35 9.57 1.06
C ALA A 16 -9.36 10.71 1.23
N LYS A 17 -10.48 10.71 0.50
CA LYS A 17 -11.54 11.73 0.60
C LYS A 17 -12.05 11.93 2.03
N LYS A 18 -12.15 10.86 2.82
CA LYS A 18 -12.58 10.93 4.22
C LYS A 18 -11.40 11.15 5.17
N MET A 19 -10.30 10.42 4.94
CA MET A 19 -9.21 10.33 5.90
C MET A 19 -8.23 11.51 5.88
N VAL A 20 -8.09 12.20 4.75
CA VAL A 20 -7.24 13.40 4.67
C VAL A 20 -7.77 14.53 5.57
N GLY A 21 -9.09 14.61 5.76
CA GLY A 21 -9.71 15.53 6.72
C GLY A 21 -9.28 15.30 8.17
N HIS A 22 -8.90 14.06 8.50
CA HIS A 22 -8.37 13.65 9.81
C HIS A 22 -6.84 13.87 9.94
N GLY A 23 -6.20 14.35 8.87
CA GLY A 23 -4.78 14.67 8.82
C GLY A 23 -3.99 13.79 7.86
N ASN A 24 -3.04 14.40 7.14
CA ASN A 24 -2.21 13.72 6.14
C ASN A 24 -1.43 12.53 6.70
N THR A 25 -0.78 12.70 7.85
CA THR A 25 -0.02 11.61 8.50
C THR A 25 -0.93 10.45 8.89
N PHE A 26 -2.11 10.75 9.42
CA PHE A 26 -3.07 9.74 9.83
C PHE A 26 -3.59 8.96 8.62
N TYR A 27 -3.99 9.66 7.55
CA TYR A 27 -4.34 9.02 6.27
C TYR A 27 -3.22 8.11 5.77
N VAL A 28 -1.97 8.59 5.73
CA VAL A 28 -0.83 7.79 5.25
C VAL A 28 -0.69 6.51 6.07
N LEU A 29 -0.66 6.58 7.40
CA LEU A 29 -0.49 5.40 8.25
C LEU A 29 -1.66 4.43 8.11
N THR A 30 -2.88 4.92 8.23
CA THR A 30 -4.07 4.07 8.20
C THR A 30 -4.32 3.46 6.83
N SER A 31 -4.19 4.25 5.76
CA SER A 31 -4.36 3.74 4.41
C SER A 31 -3.30 2.70 4.05
N SER A 32 -2.06 2.89 4.49
CA SER A 32 -0.97 1.94 4.24
C SER A 32 -1.13 0.66 5.04
N PHE A 33 -1.61 0.77 6.28
CA PHE A 33 -1.90 -0.38 7.12
C PHE A 33 -3.05 -1.21 6.54
N CYS A 34 -4.17 -0.59 6.18
CA CYS A 34 -5.28 -1.29 5.52
C CYS A 34 -4.84 -1.94 4.20
N PHE A 35 -4.02 -1.24 3.40
CA PHE A 35 -3.44 -1.79 2.17
C PHE A 35 -2.56 -3.02 2.45
N ALA A 36 -1.75 -3.01 3.49
CA ALA A 36 -0.92 -4.16 3.82
C ALA A 36 -1.74 -5.34 4.35
N LEU A 37 -2.79 -5.07 5.14
CA LEU A 37 -3.69 -6.11 5.68
C LEU A 37 -4.44 -6.88 4.60
N VAL A 38 -4.96 -6.20 3.56
CA VAL A 38 -5.65 -6.90 2.45
C VAL A 38 -4.71 -7.85 1.70
N HIS A 39 -3.41 -7.56 1.73
CA HIS A 39 -2.42 -8.37 1.04
C HIS A 39 -1.91 -9.56 1.86
N ILE A 40 -2.00 -9.55 3.20
CA ILE A 40 -1.57 -10.67 4.06
C ILE A 40 -2.15 -12.00 3.58
N VAL A 41 -3.44 -12.03 3.23
CA VAL A 41 -4.14 -13.26 2.83
C VAL A 41 -3.56 -13.84 1.54
N SER A 42 -3.04 -12.99 0.65
CA SER A 42 -2.54 -13.39 -0.67
C SER A 42 -1.01 -13.53 -0.75
N GLN A 43 -0.24 -12.77 0.04
CA GLN A 43 1.22 -12.70 -0.03
C GLN A 43 1.93 -13.16 1.26
N GLY A 44 1.17 -13.61 2.26
CA GLY A 44 1.68 -14.06 3.55
C GLY A 44 2.12 -12.92 4.49
N ALA A 45 2.25 -13.24 5.78
CA ALA A 45 2.62 -12.25 6.79
C ALA A 45 4.07 -11.74 6.66
N ALA A 46 4.97 -12.53 6.05
CA ALA A 46 6.38 -12.16 5.88
C ALA A 46 6.58 -10.90 5.00
N SER A 47 5.67 -10.64 4.06
CA SER A 47 5.72 -9.48 3.16
C SER A 47 5.07 -8.22 3.75
N LEU A 48 4.43 -8.31 4.92
CA LEU A 48 3.63 -7.25 5.53
C LEU A 48 4.36 -5.91 5.64
N ILE A 49 5.60 -5.93 6.15
CA ILE A 49 6.42 -4.73 6.34
C ILE A 49 6.72 -4.06 4.99
N MET A 50 7.08 -4.85 3.98
CA MET A 50 7.40 -4.35 2.64
C MET A 50 6.18 -3.74 1.96
N ILE A 51 5.03 -4.41 2.04
CA ILE A 51 3.77 -3.94 1.45
C ILE A 51 3.26 -2.70 2.19
N PHE A 52 3.38 -2.65 3.51
CA PHE A 52 3.08 -1.45 4.30
C PHE A 52 3.92 -0.26 3.82
N LEU A 53 5.24 -0.43 3.67
CA LEU A 53 6.12 0.65 3.23
C LEU A 53 5.84 1.10 1.79
N LEU A 54 5.51 0.17 0.89
CA LEU A 54 4.99 0.50 -0.44
C LEU A 54 3.70 1.32 -0.33
N GLY A 55 2.76 0.91 0.53
CA GLY A 55 1.54 1.66 0.83
C GLY A 55 1.82 3.09 1.32
N VAL A 56 2.84 3.27 2.16
CA VAL A 56 3.25 4.60 2.66
C VAL A 56 3.77 5.43 1.49
N LEU A 57 4.66 4.88 0.66
CA LEU A 57 5.20 5.57 -0.50
C LEU A 57 4.08 6.02 -1.46
N LEU A 58 3.14 5.13 -1.79
CA LEU A 58 2.01 5.42 -2.66
C LEU A 58 1.09 6.50 -2.07
N SER A 59 0.80 6.44 -0.77
CA SER A 59 0.02 7.46 -0.06
C SER A 59 0.69 8.84 -0.13
N VAL A 60 2.01 8.87 0.08
CA VAL A 60 2.83 10.08 0.07
C VAL A 60 2.90 10.70 -1.33
N VAL A 61 3.13 9.88 -2.36
CA VAL A 61 3.13 10.33 -3.76
C VAL A 61 1.77 10.93 -4.12
N TYR A 62 0.67 10.30 -3.71
CA TYR A 62 -0.67 10.83 -3.94
C TYR A 62 -0.86 12.20 -3.28
N LEU A 63 -0.52 12.34 -2.00
CA LEU A 63 -0.68 13.61 -1.27
C LEU A 63 0.13 14.75 -1.89
N LYS A 64 1.33 14.46 -2.39
CA LYS A 64 2.20 15.48 -2.98
C LYS A 64 1.80 15.91 -4.38
N THR A 65 1.29 14.97 -5.17
CA THR A 65 0.99 15.21 -6.58
C THR A 65 -0.47 15.57 -6.82
N GLY A 66 -1.37 15.15 -5.92
CA GLY A 66 -2.83 15.21 -6.11
C GLY A 66 -3.36 14.28 -7.21
N LYS A 67 -2.48 13.52 -7.88
CA LYS A 67 -2.80 12.73 -9.07
C LYS A 67 -2.65 11.25 -8.77
N ILE A 68 -3.71 10.48 -9.02
CA ILE A 68 -3.75 9.02 -8.81
C ILE A 68 -2.92 8.24 -9.83
N ILE A 69 -2.62 8.83 -10.99
CA ILE A 69 -1.84 8.17 -12.02
C ILE A 69 -0.43 7.79 -11.54
N PHE A 70 0.19 8.62 -10.68
CA PHE A 70 1.54 8.33 -10.18
C PHE A 70 1.56 7.12 -9.22
N PRO A 71 0.69 7.02 -8.20
CA PRO A 71 0.54 5.79 -7.42
C PRO A 71 0.25 4.56 -8.31
N ILE A 72 -0.66 4.67 -9.29
CA ILE A 72 -0.98 3.54 -10.18
C ILE A 72 0.26 3.06 -10.94
N MET A 73 1.01 3.98 -11.55
CA MET A 73 2.23 3.66 -12.30
C MET A 73 3.28 3.01 -11.39
N LEU A 74 3.51 3.59 -10.21
CA LEU A 74 4.50 3.10 -9.26
C LEU A 74 4.15 1.70 -8.71
N HIS A 75 2.88 1.48 -8.37
CA HIS A 75 2.40 0.19 -7.90
C HIS A 75 2.48 -0.86 -9.03
N SER A 76 2.03 -0.52 -10.24
CA SER A 76 2.13 -1.42 -11.41
C SER A 76 3.58 -1.81 -11.71
N PHE A 77 4.51 -0.84 -11.61
CA PHE A 77 5.94 -1.09 -11.78
C PHE A 77 6.51 -1.98 -10.67
N SER A 78 6.13 -1.76 -9.41
CA SER A 78 6.51 -2.63 -8.30
C SER A 78 6.06 -4.07 -8.54
N ASN A 79 4.82 -4.26 -9.00
CA ASN A 79 4.28 -5.59 -9.29
C ASN A 79 5.01 -6.26 -10.46
N LEU A 80 5.41 -5.49 -11.47
CA LEU A 80 6.22 -5.98 -12.58
C LEU A 80 7.60 -6.46 -12.09
N ILE A 81 8.27 -5.71 -11.22
CA ILE A 81 9.56 -6.11 -10.64
C ILE A 81 9.41 -7.42 -9.85
N ILE A 82 8.41 -7.51 -8.96
CA ILE A 82 8.15 -8.70 -8.14
C ILE A 82 7.90 -9.93 -9.03
N PHE A 83 7.21 -9.75 -10.16
CA PHE A 83 6.95 -10.84 -11.10
C PHE A 83 8.20 -11.25 -11.90
N LEU A 84 8.99 -10.29 -12.37
CA LEU A 84 10.13 -10.56 -13.26
C LEU A 84 11.38 -11.05 -12.51
N VAL A 85 11.71 -10.42 -11.37
CA VAL A 85 12.97 -10.64 -10.65
C VAL A 85 13.23 -12.13 -10.35
N PRO A 86 12.31 -12.88 -9.72
CA PRO A 86 12.55 -14.30 -9.43
C PRO A 86 12.74 -15.15 -10.69
N LYS A 87 12.06 -14.80 -11.79
CA LYS A 87 12.09 -15.55 -13.05
C LYS A 87 13.36 -15.28 -13.85
N THR A 88 13.88 -14.06 -13.80
CA THR A 88 15.07 -13.66 -14.56
C THR A 88 16.37 -13.89 -13.79
N LEU A 89 16.31 -13.84 -12.45
CA LEU A 89 17.49 -13.91 -11.59
C LEU A 89 17.60 -15.24 -10.83
N SER A 90 16.85 -16.27 -11.23
CA SER A 90 16.91 -17.62 -10.65
C SER A 90 18.30 -18.27 -10.70
N ASN A 91 19.19 -17.75 -11.56
CA ASN A 91 20.57 -18.22 -11.73
C ASN A 91 21.57 -17.51 -10.79
N PHE A 92 21.14 -16.50 -10.03
CA PHE A 92 21.98 -15.80 -9.07
C PHE A 92 21.84 -16.42 -7.67
N SER A 93 22.90 -16.30 -6.86
CA SER A 93 22.85 -16.78 -5.48
C SER A 93 21.81 -16.00 -4.67
N GLU A 94 21.15 -16.67 -3.73
CA GLU A 94 20.17 -16.04 -2.83
C GLU A 94 20.76 -14.82 -2.09
N LEU A 95 22.04 -14.91 -1.72
CA LEU A 95 22.77 -13.81 -1.09
C LEU A 95 22.80 -12.54 -1.95
N TYR A 96 23.02 -12.69 -3.27
CA TYR A 96 23.00 -11.54 -4.19
C TYR A 96 21.62 -10.88 -4.24
N LEU A 97 20.55 -11.68 -4.30
CA LEU A 97 19.18 -11.18 -4.31
C LEU A 97 18.81 -10.45 -3.02
N VAL A 98 19.23 -10.98 -1.87
CA VAL A 98 19.00 -10.35 -0.55
C VAL A 98 19.75 -9.01 -0.45
N ILE A 99 21.02 -8.95 -0.87
CA ILE A 99 21.79 -7.71 -0.85
C ILE A 99 21.16 -6.67 -1.78
N TYR A 100 20.78 -7.07 -3.00
CA TYR A 100 20.12 -6.20 -3.97
C TYR A 100 18.80 -5.64 -3.42
N ALA A 101 17.94 -6.50 -2.85
CA ALA A 101 16.69 -6.09 -2.22
C ALA A 101 16.95 -5.14 -1.02
N GLY A 102 17.98 -5.41 -0.22
CA GLY A 102 18.38 -4.56 0.91
C GLY A 102 18.80 -3.15 0.50
N ILE A 103 19.55 -3.01 -0.59
CA ILE A 103 19.96 -1.69 -1.14
C ILE A 103 18.72 -0.91 -1.61
N ILE A 104 17.82 -1.55 -2.36
CA ILE A 104 16.55 -0.93 -2.80
C ILE A 104 15.72 -0.49 -1.58
N PHE A 105 15.67 -1.33 -0.56
CA PHE A 105 14.93 -1.02 0.67
C PHE A 105 15.48 0.21 1.38
N VAL A 106 16.79 0.27 1.64
CA VAL A 106 17.43 1.40 2.35
C VAL A 106 17.29 2.69 1.55
N THR A 107 17.53 2.65 0.24
CA THR A 107 17.39 3.84 -0.63
C THR A 107 15.93 4.32 -0.68
N GLY A 108 14.98 3.39 -0.78
CA GLY A 108 13.55 3.65 -0.68
C GLY A 108 13.17 4.30 0.66
N MET A 109 13.70 3.80 1.79
CA MET A 109 13.46 4.36 3.12
C MET A 109 14.00 5.79 3.27
N VAL A 110 15.20 6.05 2.76
CA VAL A 110 15.82 7.38 2.79
C VAL A 110 15.03 8.39 1.93
N TYR A 111 14.59 7.98 0.73
CA TYR A 111 13.74 8.82 -0.11
C TYR A 111 12.38 9.08 0.54
N LEU A 112 11.76 8.04 1.11
CA LEU A 112 10.49 8.13 1.82
C LEU A 112 10.56 9.11 2.99
N PHE A 113 11.62 9.03 3.80
CA PHE A 113 11.85 9.96 4.91
C PHE A 113 11.92 11.42 4.45
N ARG A 114 12.65 11.69 3.37
CA ARG A 114 12.71 13.03 2.76
C ARG A 114 11.36 13.48 2.21
N LEU A 115 10.57 12.55 1.66
CA LEU A 115 9.25 12.88 1.15
C LEU A 115 8.28 13.23 2.29
N VAL A 116 8.20 12.39 3.32
CA VAL A 116 7.28 12.55 4.46
C VAL A 116 7.56 13.85 5.21
N ARG A 117 8.83 14.25 5.36
CA ARG A 117 9.21 15.52 6.01
C ARG A 117 8.64 16.78 5.32
N LYS A 118 8.31 16.72 4.04
CA LYS A 118 7.72 17.87 3.31
C LYS A 118 6.19 17.87 3.34
N ILE A 119 5.55 16.83 3.88
CA ILE A 119 4.10 16.81 4.01
C ILE A 119 3.74 17.77 5.15
N LYS A 120 2.81 18.70 4.89
CA LYS A 120 2.29 19.59 5.93
C LYS A 120 1.78 18.72 7.08
N LYS A 121 2.44 18.84 8.23
CA LYS A 121 2.07 18.15 9.47
C LYS A 121 0.70 18.67 9.89
N TYR A 122 -0.10 17.79 10.45
CA TYR A 122 -1.41 18.17 10.95
C TYR A 122 -1.28 18.98 12.25
N GLU A 123 -2.00 20.10 12.33
CA GLU A 123 -2.17 20.86 13.56
C GLU A 123 -3.25 20.19 14.43
N GLY A 124 -2.82 19.17 15.20
CA GLY A 124 -3.54 18.54 16.33
C GLY A 124 -4.75 17.65 15.98
N LEU A 125 -4.75 16.38 16.43
CA LEU A 125 -5.92 15.45 16.43
C LEU A 125 -7.21 16.16 16.88
N LYS A 126 -7.98 16.74 15.96
CA LYS A 126 -9.32 17.29 16.27
C LYS A 126 -10.40 16.20 16.30
N VAL A 127 -10.12 15.05 15.70
CA VAL A 127 -11.09 13.96 15.51
C VAL A 127 -10.72 12.77 16.39
N SER A 128 -11.73 12.21 17.04
CA SER A 128 -11.61 11.03 17.89
C SER A 128 -11.17 9.81 17.07
N LEU A 129 -10.26 8.98 17.58
CA LEU A 129 -9.89 7.69 16.97
C LEU A 129 -11.14 6.85 16.64
N LYS A 130 -12.17 6.94 17.49
CA LYS A 130 -13.45 6.26 17.31
C LYS A 130 -14.19 6.71 16.05
N GLU A 131 -14.15 8.00 15.73
CA GLU A 131 -14.79 8.56 14.53
C GLU A 131 -14.04 8.15 13.27
N ALA A 132 -12.71 8.22 13.30
CA ALA A 132 -11.88 7.73 12.21
C ALA A 132 -12.07 6.22 11.94
N MET A 133 -12.10 5.40 12.99
CA MET A 133 -12.38 3.96 12.87
C MET A 133 -13.78 3.72 12.30
N LYS A 134 -14.78 4.47 12.78
CA LYS A 134 -16.15 4.42 12.23
C LYS A 134 -16.16 4.78 10.74
N ASP A 135 -15.42 5.80 10.31
CA ASP A 135 -15.36 6.20 8.91
C ASP A 135 -14.76 5.12 8.00
N ILE A 136 -13.75 4.38 8.49
CA ILE A 136 -13.15 3.25 7.78
C ILE A 136 -14.14 2.08 7.70
N LEU A 137 -14.70 1.69 8.84
CA LEU A 137 -15.60 0.54 8.96
C LEU A 137 -16.93 0.74 8.23
N THR A 138 -17.37 1.99 8.05
CA THR A 138 -18.60 2.33 7.31
C THR A 138 -18.33 2.69 5.84
N ASN A 139 -17.07 2.67 5.39
CA ASN A 139 -16.74 2.98 4.01
C ASN A 139 -17.14 1.83 3.08
N LYS A 140 -18.28 1.99 2.39
CA LYS A 140 -18.82 0.99 1.46
C LYS A 140 -17.80 0.51 0.43
N GLY A 141 -16.99 1.41 -0.13
CA GLY A 141 -15.96 1.05 -1.11
C GLY A 141 -14.87 0.16 -0.51
N MET A 142 -14.42 0.48 0.71
CA MET A 142 -13.47 -0.36 1.45
C MET A 142 -14.07 -1.71 1.80
N LEU A 143 -15.29 -1.75 2.33
CA LEU A 143 -15.97 -3.00 2.71
C LEU A 143 -16.14 -3.94 1.53
N ILE A 144 -16.65 -3.42 0.40
CA ILE A 144 -16.79 -4.21 -0.84
C ILE A 144 -15.43 -4.73 -1.28
N PHE A 145 -14.40 -3.88 -1.27
CA PHE A 145 -13.05 -4.28 -1.65
C PHE A 145 -12.47 -5.36 -0.72
N PHE A 146 -12.65 -5.25 0.60
CA PHE A 146 -12.25 -6.29 1.56
C PHE A 146 -12.96 -7.62 1.29
N VAL A 147 -14.27 -7.60 1.10
CA VAL A 147 -15.07 -8.82 0.81
C VAL A 147 -14.60 -9.46 -0.49
N LEU A 148 -14.43 -8.68 -1.56
CA LEU A 148 -13.93 -9.17 -2.85
C LEU A 148 -12.52 -9.74 -2.71
N THR A 149 -11.66 -9.12 -1.90
CA THR A 149 -10.29 -9.59 -1.69
C THR A 149 -10.24 -10.92 -0.96
N ILE A 150 -11.04 -11.07 0.11
CA ILE A 150 -11.15 -12.34 0.84
C ILE A 150 -11.73 -13.41 -0.08
N PHE A 151 -12.83 -13.11 -0.77
CA PHE A 151 -13.49 -14.05 -1.68
C PHE A 151 -12.55 -14.56 -2.76
N THR A 152 -11.86 -13.66 -3.46
CA THR A 152 -10.91 -14.03 -4.53
C THR A 152 -9.68 -14.76 -3.99
N SER A 153 -9.17 -14.40 -2.81
CA SER A 153 -8.05 -15.11 -2.19
C SER A 153 -8.43 -16.54 -1.79
N VAL A 154 -9.62 -16.73 -1.22
CA VAL A 154 -10.15 -18.06 -0.85
C VAL A 154 -10.42 -18.89 -2.12
N LEU A 155 -11.04 -18.29 -3.12
CA LEU A 155 -11.31 -18.96 -4.40
C LEU A 155 -10.01 -19.43 -5.06
N GLN A 156 -8.97 -18.58 -5.05
CA GLN A 156 -7.65 -18.93 -5.58
C GLN A 156 -7.04 -20.14 -4.85
N GLN A 157 -7.13 -20.19 -3.51
CA GLN A 157 -6.65 -21.33 -2.72
C GLN A 157 -7.42 -22.62 -3.01
N ILE A 158 -8.75 -22.55 -3.18
CA ILE A 158 -9.60 -23.72 -3.49
C ILE A 158 -9.31 -24.25 -4.91
N LEU A 159 -9.10 -23.36 -5.88
CA LEU A 159 -8.87 -23.73 -7.28
C LEU A 159 -7.42 -24.12 -7.59
N CYS A 160 -6.50 -24.09 -6.61
CA CYS A 160 -5.06 -24.27 -6.81
C CYS A 160 -4.47 -23.37 -7.93
N LEU A 161 -4.98 -22.14 -8.04
CA LEU A 161 -4.51 -21.13 -8.99
C LEU A 161 -3.50 -20.16 -8.36
#